data_AF-A0A3B4CR12-F1
#
_entry.id   AF-A0A3B4CR12-F1
#
_cell.length_a   1.000
_cell.length_b   1.000
_cell.length_c   1.000
_cell.angle_alpha   90.00
_cell.angle_beta   90.00
_cell.angle_gamma   90.00
#
_symmetry.space_group_name_H-M   'P 1'
#
loop_
_entity.id
_entity.type
_entity.pdbx_description
1 polymer ?
#
loop_
_entity_poly.entity_id
_entity_poly.type
_entity_poly.pdbx_seq_one_letter_code
_entity_poly.pdbx_strand_id
1 'polypeptide(L)'
;INEPLRGVYTYGQTVTYSCNEGFKLIGASERTYVIRSPRYKQCKHSLKAPPGIENGRINEPLRDVYTYGQAVTYSCMKGFKLIGASERTCSGDETFQPSPPWCQGSLFKWSFSQRQPILHTLHILYVSLELYLLHLCSFVHQ
;
A
#
# COMPACT_ATOMS: atom_id res chain seq x y z
N ILE A 1 -9.30 11.30 26.05
CA ILE A 1 -8.20 11.97 26.78
C ILE A 1 -8.48 11.71 28.24
N ASN A 2 -7.54 11.09 28.95
CA ASN A 2 -7.63 10.93 30.39
C ASN A 2 -7.22 12.24 31.03
N GLU A 3 -8.18 12.89 31.69
CA GLU A 3 -7.87 14.03 32.54
C GLU A 3 -7.19 13.53 33.83
N PRO A 4 -6.17 14.24 34.31
CA PRO A 4 -5.65 14.00 35.66
C PRO A 4 -6.74 14.28 36.69
N LEU A 5 -6.72 13.49 37.78
CA LEU A 5 -7.72 13.47 38.84
C LEU A 5 -8.25 14.88 39.15
N ARG A 6 -9.57 15.04 39.05
CA ARG A 6 -10.30 16.31 39.19
C ARG A 6 -9.90 17.02 40.49
N GLY A 7 -9.03 18.03 40.38
CA GLY A 7 -8.48 18.80 41.50
C GLY A 7 -8.28 20.26 41.12
N VAL A 8 -8.22 21.14 42.12
CA VAL A 8 -7.93 22.57 41.92
C VAL A 8 -6.44 22.72 41.64
N TYR A 9 -6.08 23.15 40.43
CA TYR A 9 -4.69 23.36 40.02
C TYR A 9 -4.23 24.78 40.37
N THR A 10 -3.08 24.92 41.01
CA THR A 10 -2.49 26.22 41.36
C THR A 10 -1.59 26.74 40.24
N TYR A 11 -1.37 28.06 40.21
CA TYR A 11 -0.48 28.71 39.24
C TYR A 11 0.93 28.10 39.30
N GLY A 12 1.45 27.70 38.14
CA GLY A 12 2.76 27.04 38.06
C GLY A 12 2.75 25.51 38.22
N GLN A 13 1.60 24.88 38.51
CA GLN A 13 1.53 23.42 38.53
C GLN A 13 1.61 22.82 37.12
N THR A 14 2.36 21.73 37.02
CA THR A 14 2.47 20.92 35.80
C THR A 14 1.48 19.76 35.86
N VAL A 15 0.62 19.68 34.84
CA VAL A 15 -0.45 18.70 34.76
C VAL A 15 -0.20 17.79 33.56
N THR A 16 -0.07 16.49 33.81
CA THR A 16 0.21 15.47 32.79
C THR A 16 -1.08 14.83 32.31
N TYR A 17 -1.26 14.77 30.99
CA TYR A 17 -2.44 14.17 30.38
C TYR A 17 -2.02 12.87 29.67
N SER A 18 -2.87 11.85 29.76
CA SER A 18 -2.67 10.60 29.02
C SER A 18 -3.84 10.33 28.07
N CYS A 19 -3.63 9.46 27.10
CA CYS A 19 -4.68 8.97 26.22
C CYS A 19 -5.10 7.55 26.63
N ASN A 20 -6.27 7.13 26.18
CA ASN A 20 -6.70 5.73 26.33
C ASN A 20 -5.73 4.82 25.58
N GLU A 21 -5.72 3.54 25.94
CA GLU A 21 -4.94 2.53 25.23
C GLU A 21 -5.24 2.55 23.72
N GLY A 22 -4.21 2.46 22.88
CA GLY A 22 -4.33 2.56 21.42
C GLY A 22 -4.29 3.99 20.85
N PHE A 23 -4.20 5.01 21.71
CA PHE A 23 -4.09 6.40 21.30
C PHE A 23 -2.83 7.06 21.85
N LYS A 24 -2.25 7.98 21.07
CA LYS A 24 -1.10 8.78 21.49
C LYS A 24 -1.42 10.27 21.44
N LEU A 25 -0.95 10.99 22.46
CA LEU A 25 -1.17 12.42 22.60
C LEU A 25 -0.23 13.13 21.63
N ILE A 26 -0.80 13.93 20.71
CA ILE A 26 -0.02 14.75 19.78
C ILE A 26 0.16 16.14 20.42
N GLY A 27 1.41 16.53 20.70
CA GLY A 27 1.77 17.78 21.38
C GLY A 27 2.55 17.56 22.68
N ALA A 28 2.74 18.61 23.50
CA ALA A 28 3.44 18.51 24.77
C ALA A 28 2.65 17.65 25.79
N SER A 29 3.31 16.65 26.37
CA SER A 29 2.76 15.77 27.43
C SER A 29 2.59 16.47 28.78
N GLU A 30 3.33 17.57 28.99
CA GLU A 30 3.32 18.38 30.19
C GLU A 30 2.74 19.78 29.92
N ARG A 31 1.94 20.30 30.86
CA ARG A 31 1.38 21.66 30.80
C ARG A 31 1.63 22.38 32.11
N THR A 32 2.42 23.45 32.10
CA THR A 32 2.45 24.42 33.20
C THR A 32 1.21 25.31 33.12
N TYR A 33 0.45 25.45 34.21
CA TYR A 33 -0.76 26.27 34.26
C TYR A 33 -0.40 27.77 34.15
N VAL A 34 -0.51 28.34 32.94
CA VAL A 34 -0.37 29.78 32.66
C VAL A 34 -1.60 30.26 31.87
N ILE A 35 -2.09 31.45 32.22
CA ILE A 35 -3.44 32.00 32.01
C ILE A 35 -3.94 32.04 30.53
N ARG A 36 -3.08 31.80 29.52
CA ARG A 36 -3.49 31.71 28.11
C ARG A 36 -2.60 30.76 27.30
N SER A 37 -2.86 29.45 27.34
CA SER A 37 -2.23 28.48 26.43
C SER A 37 -3.21 28.00 25.34
N PRO A 38 -2.76 27.88 24.07
CA PRO A 38 -3.62 27.67 22.91
C PRO A 38 -4.17 26.23 22.83
N ARG A 39 -5.10 26.08 21.87
CA ARG A 39 -6.20 25.12 21.78
C ARG A 39 -5.80 23.70 21.35
N TYR A 40 -6.63 22.74 21.79
CA TYR A 40 -6.78 21.34 21.38
C TYR A 40 -5.61 20.36 21.62
N LYS A 41 -5.68 19.63 22.73
CA LYS A 41 -5.04 18.32 22.88
C LYS A 41 -5.90 17.31 22.12
N GLN A 42 -5.35 16.63 21.12
CA GLN A 42 -6.07 15.57 20.41
C GLN A 42 -5.36 14.25 20.67
N CYS A 43 -6.07 13.30 21.27
CA CYS A 43 -5.66 11.90 21.23
C CYS A 43 -5.95 11.40 19.82
N LYS A 44 -4.90 10.95 19.12
CA LYS A 44 -5.03 10.31 17.81
C LYS A 44 -4.63 8.85 17.92
N HIS A 45 -5.22 8.02 17.08
CA HIS A 45 -4.88 6.61 17.03
C HIS A 45 -3.40 6.39 16.73
N SER A 46 -2.85 5.39 17.40
CA SER A 46 -1.53 4.86 17.10
C SER A 46 -1.68 3.51 16.43
N LEU A 47 -1.13 3.37 15.23
CA LEU A 47 -1.24 2.15 14.44
C LEU A 47 0.03 1.31 14.56
N LYS A 48 -0.14 -0.01 14.54
CA LYS A 48 0.99 -0.91 14.35
C LYS A 48 1.59 -0.75 12.96
N ALA A 49 2.83 -1.20 12.78
CA ALA A 49 3.46 -1.25 11.47
C ALA A 49 2.51 -1.91 10.43
N PRO A 50 2.30 -1.27 9.27
CA PRO A 50 1.48 -1.87 8.22
C PRO A 50 2.19 -3.11 7.66
N PRO A 51 1.43 -4.06 7.08
CA PRO A 51 2.03 -5.25 6.49
C PRO A 51 2.92 -4.88 5.29
N GLY A 52 3.89 -5.76 5.02
CA GLY A 52 4.68 -5.73 3.79
C GLY A 52 3.82 -6.03 2.56
N ILE A 53 4.34 -5.67 1.39
CA ILE A 53 3.71 -5.94 0.09
C ILE A 53 4.49 -7.03 -0.64
N GLU A 54 3.81 -7.84 -1.45
CA GLU A 54 4.46 -8.89 -2.24
C GLU A 54 5.47 -8.29 -3.23
N ASN A 55 6.63 -8.93 -3.38
CA ASN A 55 7.73 -8.46 -4.23
C ASN A 55 8.21 -7.04 -3.88
N GLY A 56 7.98 -6.59 -2.65
CA GLY A 56 8.43 -5.30 -2.14
C GLY A 56 8.77 -5.36 -0.65
N ARG A 57 9.11 -4.20 -0.10
CA ARG A 57 9.48 -4.01 1.30
C ARG A 57 9.09 -2.62 1.79
N ILE A 58 8.96 -2.49 3.11
CA ILE A 58 8.92 -1.18 3.77
C ILE A 58 10.36 -0.74 4.01
N ASN A 59 10.65 0.53 3.74
CA ASN A 59 11.97 1.10 3.94
C ASN A 59 12.21 1.43 5.41
N GLU A 60 13.43 1.21 5.87
CA GLU A 60 13.89 1.61 7.20
C GLU A 60 13.91 3.14 7.37
N PRO A 61 13.69 3.66 8.58
CA PRO A 61 13.51 2.92 9.84
C PRO A 61 12.07 2.43 10.05
N LEU A 62 11.89 1.14 10.35
CA LEU A 62 10.61 0.61 10.84
C LEU A 62 10.40 0.94 12.32
N ARG A 63 9.16 1.28 12.66
CA ARG A 63 8.69 1.48 14.03
C ARG A 63 7.62 0.44 14.34
N ASP A 64 7.57 -0.04 15.58
CA ASP A 64 6.47 -0.90 16.01
C ASP A 64 5.12 -0.18 16.00
N VAL A 65 5.16 1.14 16.25
CA VAL A 65 3.99 2.01 16.38
C VAL A 65 4.20 3.33 15.63
N TYR A 66 3.21 3.69 14.81
CA TYR A 66 3.11 4.94 14.07
C TYR A 66 1.99 5.79 14.63
N THR A 67 2.28 7.08 14.85
CA THR A 67 1.28 8.07 15.27
C THR A 67 0.78 8.89 14.10
N TYR A 68 -0.35 9.59 14.27
CA TYR A 68 -0.88 10.51 13.28
C TYR A 68 0.20 11.38 12.61
N GLY A 69 0.18 11.40 11.28
CA GLY A 69 1.14 12.15 10.46
C GLY A 69 2.49 11.44 10.23
N GLN A 70 2.77 10.32 10.91
CA GLN A 70 3.94 9.50 10.61
C GLN A 70 3.66 8.60 9.40
N ALA A 71 4.69 8.41 8.57
CA ALA A 71 4.56 7.71 7.32
C ALA A 71 5.54 6.54 7.18
N VAL A 72 5.15 5.60 6.34
CA VAL A 72 5.99 4.49 5.86
C VAL A 72 6.22 4.64 4.37
N THR A 73 7.41 4.31 3.91
CA THR A 73 7.74 4.29 2.48
C THR A 73 7.91 2.85 2.00
N TYR A 74 7.29 2.52 0.89
CA TYR A 74 7.38 1.23 0.22
C TYR A 74 8.36 1.29 -0.95
N SER A 75 9.01 0.16 -1.23
CA SER A 75 9.88 -0.01 -2.38
C SER A 75 9.78 -1.43 -2.91
N CYS A 76 9.80 -1.57 -4.24
CA CYS A 76 9.76 -2.87 -4.88
C CYS A 76 11.15 -3.50 -4.98
N MET A 77 11.18 -4.83 -5.02
CA MET A 77 12.38 -5.60 -5.33
C MET A 77 12.84 -5.36 -6.77
N LYS A 78 14.10 -5.70 -7.07
CA LYS A 78 14.68 -5.53 -8.41
C LYS A 78 13.84 -6.26 -9.46
N GLY A 79 13.51 -5.58 -10.56
CA GLY A 79 12.68 -6.14 -11.65
C GLY A 79 11.17 -5.92 -11.46
N PHE A 80 10.77 -5.18 -10.44
CA PHE A 80 9.38 -4.78 -10.21
C PHE A 80 9.26 -3.26 -10.14
N LYS A 81 8.15 -2.75 -10.64
CA LYS A 81 7.79 -1.33 -10.59
C LYS A 81 6.68 -1.14 -9.56
N LEU A 82 6.85 -0.12 -8.71
CA LEU A 82 5.82 0.24 -7.74
C LEU A 82 4.64 0.92 -8.45
N ILE A 83 3.44 0.42 -8.20
CA ILE A 83 2.17 0.97 -8.69
C ILE A 83 1.37 1.47 -7.48
N GLY A 84 0.96 2.74 -7.53
CA GLY A 84 0.30 3.44 -6.42
C GLY A 84 1.24 4.40 -5.69
N ALA A 85 0.84 4.83 -4.49
CA ALA A 85 1.63 5.76 -3.69
C ALA A 85 2.78 5.04 -2.96
N SER A 86 3.99 5.57 -3.10
CA SER A 86 5.17 5.05 -2.39
C SER A 86 5.14 5.31 -0.90
N GLU A 87 4.46 6.36 -0.47
CA GLU A 87 4.36 6.72 0.94
C GLU A 87 2.92 6.56 1.42
N ARG A 88 2.76 6.00 2.62
CA ARG A 88 1.47 5.92 3.31
C ARG A 88 1.60 6.52 4.70
N THR A 89 0.65 7.36 5.06
CA THR A 89 0.65 8.09 6.33
C THR A 89 -0.41 7.54 7.25
N CYS A 90 -0.10 7.43 8.55
CA CYS A 90 -1.07 7.14 9.59
C CYS A 90 -2.11 8.28 9.65
N SER A 91 -3.31 8.00 9.14
CA SER A 91 -4.44 8.92 9.22
C SER A 91 -5.06 8.88 10.63
N GLY A 92 -5.91 9.88 10.92
CA GLY A 92 -6.70 9.92 12.16
C GLY A 92 -7.79 8.85 12.18
N ASP A 93 -8.09 8.26 11.03
CA ASP A 93 -9.16 7.29 10.79
C ASP A 93 -8.67 5.84 10.96
N GLU A 94 -7.81 5.59 11.94
CA GLU A 94 -7.35 4.24 12.30
C GLU A 94 -6.67 3.44 11.18
N THR A 95 -6.27 4.11 10.10
CA THR A 95 -5.76 3.47 8.89
C THR A 95 -4.59 4.23 8.28
N PHE A 96 -3.74 3.50 7.54
CA PHE A 96 -2.73 4.11 6.68
C PHE A 96 -3.36 4.53 5.35
N GLN A 97 -3.20 5.79 4.97
CA GLN A 97 -3.70 6.33 3.72
C GLN A 97 -2.56 6.88 2.85
N PRO A 98 -2.65 6.73 1.51
CA PRO A 98 -3.73 6.07 0.75
C PRO A 98 -3.63 4.52 0.83
N SER A 99 -4.43 3.80 0.05
CA SER A 99 -4.41 2.33 -0.05
C SER A 99 -3.00 1.77 -0.33
N PRO A 100 -2.69 0.54 0.11
CA PRO A 100 -1.36 -0.06 -0.11
C PRO A 100 -0.97 -0.11 -1.59
N PRO A 101 0.27 0.28 -1.95
CA PRO A 101 0.78 0.09 -3.29
C PRO A 101 1.04 -1.40 -3.56
N TRP A 102 1.25 -1.77 -4.82
CA TRP A 102 1.64 -3.11 -5.21
C TRP A 102 2.78 -3.08 -6.22
N CYS A 103 3.53 -4.17 -6.28
CA CYS A 103 4.70 -4.29 -7.15
C CYS A 103 4.33 -5.06 -8.41
N GLN A 104 4.38 -4.38 -9.55
CA GLN A 104 4.15 -5.00 -10.85
C GLN A 104 5.48 -5.44 -11.45
N GLY A 105 5.63 -6.73 -11.70
CA GLY A 105 6.82 -7.25 -12.36
C GLY A 105 6.95 -6.66 -13.75
N SER A 106 8.14 -6.14 -14.09
CA SER A 106 8.47 -5.76 -15.47
C SER A 106 8.81 -6.98 -16.33
N LEU A 107 8.21 -8.14 -16.05
CA LEU A 107 8.23 -9.30 -16.93
C LEU A 107 7.25 -9.08 -18.08
N PHE A 108 7.41 -7.96 -18.80
CA PHE A 108 6.70 -7.73 -20.05
C PHE A 108 7.39 -6.65 -20.89
N LYS A 109 8.31 -7.06 -21.77
CA LYS A 109 7.83 -7.03 -23.16
C LYS A 109 6.91 -8.22 -23.28
N TRP A 110 5.62 -7.99 -23.50
CA TRP A 110 4.70 -9.01 -23.99
C TRP A 110 5.31 -9.66 -25.23
N SER A 111 6.02 -10.77 -25.04
CA SER A 111 6.38 -11.69 -26.12
C SER A 111 5.14 -12.39 -26.70
N PHE A 112 3.94 -12.05 -26.21
CA PHE A 112 2.67 -12.46 -26.80
C PHE A 112 2.23 -11.60 -28.00
N SER A 113 3.11 -10.79 -28.58
CA SER A 113 2.81 -10.08 -29.84
C SER A 113 3.59 -10.56 -31.06
N GLN A 114 4.72 -11.26 -30.98
CA GLN A 114 5.50 -11.63 -32.21
C GLN A 114 6.37 -12.91 -32.11
N ARG A 115 5.97 -13.96 -31.39
CA ARG A 115 6.55 -15.32 -31.53
C ARG A 115 5.39 -16.32 -31.58
N GLN A 116 4.93 -16.90 -32.68
CA GLN A 116 5.59 -17.32 -33.91
C GLN A 116 4.64 -17.18 -35.12
N PRO A 117 4.88 -16.28 -36.09
CA PRO A 117 4.11 -16.28 -37.35
C PRO A 117 4.30 -17.58 -38.14
N ILE A 118 5.44 -18.26 -37.96
CA ILE A 118 5.83 -19.48 -38.69
C ILE A 118 4.92 -20.68 -38.34
N LEU A 119 4.58 -20.86 -37.06
CA LEU A 119 3.71 -21.96 -36.63
C LEU A 119 2.28 -21.75 -37.09
N HIS A 120 1.83 -20.50 -37.15
CA HIS A 120 0.51 -20.13 -37.66
C HIS A 120 0.41 -20.35 -39.18
N THR A 121 1.45 -20.00 -39.94
CA THR A 121 1.50 -20.28 -41.39
C THR A 121 1.57 -21.77 -41.71
N LEU A 122 2.31 -22.58 -40.92
CA LEU A 122 2.36 -24.02 -41.08
C LEU A 122 0.99 -24.68 -40.80
N HIS A 123 0.30 -24.22 -39.76
CA HIS A 123 -1.05 -24.71 -39.43
C HIS A 123 -2.06 -24.37 -40.55
N ILE A 124 -2.00 -23.14 -41.11
CA ILE A 124 -2.87 -22.75 -42.24
C ILE A 124 -2.58 -23.57 -43.50
N LEU A 125 -1.31 -23.84 -43.82
CA LEU A 125 -0.93 -24.67 -44.97
C LEU A 125 -1.36 -26.14 -44.80
N TYR A 126 -1.23 -26.70 -43.60
CA TYR A 126 -1.70 -28.06 -43.29
C TYR A 126 -3.22 -28.19 -43.49
N VAL A 127 -4.00 -27.27 -42.93
CA VAL A 127 -5.48 -27.26 -43.06
C VAL A 127 -5.91 -27.05 -44.52
N SER A 128 -5.20 -26.20 -45.27
CA SER A 128 -5.48 -25.98 -46.69
C SER A 128 -5.19 -27.23 -47.54
N LEU A 129 -4.14 -27.98 -47.22
CA LEU A 129 -3.79 -29.23 -47.89
C LEU A 129 -4.82 -30.33 -47.59
N GLU A 130 -5.28 -30.47 -46.34
CA GLU A 130 -6.35 -31.42 -45.98
C GLU A 130 -7.65 -31.13 -46.74
N LEU A 131 -8.07 -29.86 -46.81
CA LEU A 131 -9.27 -29.46 -47.57
C LEU A 131 -9.12 -29.73 -49.07
N TYR A 132 -7.94 -29.49 -49.66
CA TYR A 132 -7.66 -29.80 -51.05
C TYR A 132 -7.72 -31.32 -51.34
N LEU A 133 -7.13 -32.14 -50.47
CA LEU A 133 -7.19 -33.60 -50.58
C LEU A 133 -8.63 -34.14 -50.44
N LEU A 134 -9.43 -33.57 -49.53
CA LEU A 134 -10.85 -33.89 -49.41
C LEU A 134 -11.63 -33.55 -50.70
N HIS A 135 -11.36 -32.38 -51.29
CA HIS A 135 -11.95 -31.99 -52.57
C HIS A 135 -11.53 -32.91 -53.74
N LEU A 136 -10.27 -33.34 -53.79
CA LEU A 136 -9.81 -34.31 -54.78
C LEU A 136 -10.47 -35.68 -54.58
N CYS A 137 -10.65 -36.14 -53.34
CA CYS A 137 -11.39 -37.36 -53.04
C CYS A 137 -12.85 -37.31 -53.54
N SER A 138 -13.51 -36.15 -53.44
CA SER A 138 -14.86 -35.96 -53.98
C SER A 138 -14.89 -36.01 -55.52
N PHE A 139 -13.82 -35.55 -56.18
CA PHE A 139 -13.71 -35.58 -57.65
C PHE A 139 -13.35 -36.96 -58.22
N VAL A 140 -12.63 -37.80 -57.45
CA VAL A 140 -12.25 -39.15 -57.88
C VAL A 140 -13.39 -40.17 -57.70
N HIS A 141 -14.42 -39.83 -56.92
CA HIS A 141 -15.62 -40.66 -56.71
C HIS A 141 -16.81 -40.29 -57.61
N GLN A 142 -16.58 -39.51 -58.69
CA GLN A 142 -17.58 -39.16 -59.70
C GLN A 142 -17.15 -39.66 -61.08
#